data_AF-A0A7S0G151-F1
#
_entry.id   AF-A0A7S0G151-F1
#
_cell.length_a   1.000
_cell.length_b   1.000
_cell.length_c   1.000
_cell.angle_alpha   90.00
_cell.angle_beta   90.00
_cell.angle_gamma   90.00
#
_symmetry.space_group_name_H-M   'P 1'
#
loop_
_entity.id
_entity.type
_entity.pdbx_description
1 polymer ?
#
loop_
_entity_poly.entity_id
_entity_poly.type
_entity_poly.pdbx_seq_one_letter_code
_entity_poly.pdbx_strand_id
1 'polypeptide(L)'
;INESLFTKRRKEFPEEVFNYESWEWAFAILFSRAVLFDPLSFDDQELGLVPYADLLNHNPFCSAFIERQKRMFSKNKFVVVYADRNYNKMEQIYTTYGQKANSEFAILYGFVVDRNPYDSIDVTVAL
;
A
#
# COMPACT_ATOMS: atom_id res chain seq x y z
N ILE A 1 -18.86 13.48 21.85
CA ILE A 1 -18.85 13.32 20.36
C ILE A 1 -18.98 14.67 19.63
N ASN A 2 -19.65 15.68 20.22
CA ASN A 2 -19.89 17.01 19.60
C ASN A 2 -18.73 18.04 19.63
N GLU A 3 -17.47 17.61 19.69
CA GLU A 3 -16.31 18.50 19.54
C GLU A 3 -15.28 17.92 18.56
N SER A 4 -15.73 17.47 17.38
CA SER A 4 -14.81 16.98 16.36
C SER A 4 -14.10 18.16 15.69
N LEU A 5 -12.82 17.97 15.33
CA LEU A 5 -12.03 18.91 14.51
C LEU A 5 -12.82 19.46 13.31
N PHE A 6 -13.62 18.60 12.67
CA PHE A 6 -14.42 18.92 11.49
C PHE A 6 -15.56 19.91 11.79
N THR A 7 -16.26 19.74 12.91
CA THR A 7 -17.37 20.65 13.29
C THR A 7 -16.92 22.08 13.57
N LYS A 8 -15.68 22.28 14.08
CA LYS A 8 -15.11 23.61 14.35
C LYS A 8 -14.64 24.33 13.08
N ARG A 9 -14.43 23.61 11.97
CA ARG A 9 -13.85 24.13 10.72
C ARG A 9 -14.63 23.71 9.48
N ARG A 10 -15.96 23.81 9.52
CA ARG A 10 -16.84 23.37 8.42
C ARG A 10 -16.55 23.99 7.05
N LYS A 11 -15.96 25.20 7.01
CA LYS A 11 -15.54 25.83 5.74
C LYS A 11 -14.37 25.08 5.07
N GLU A 12 -13.47 24.51 5.87
CA GLU A 12 -12.33 23.72 5.41
C GLU A 12 -12.71 22.23 5.27
N PHE A 13 -13.62 21.75 6.12
CA PHE A 13 -14.06 20.35 6.17
C PHE A 13 -15.60 20.26 6.06
N PRO A 14 -16.15 20.34 4.85
CA PRO A 14 -17.60 20.25 4.64
C PRO A 14 -18.12 18.86 5.02
N GLU A 15 -19.29 18.76 5.66
CA GLU A 15 -19.85 17.48 6.15
C GLU A 15 -20.19 16.52 5.00
N GLU A 16 -20.51 17.06 3.82
CA GLU A 16 -20.75 16.28 2.61
C GLU A 16 -19.51 15.52 2.11
N VAL A 17 -18.31 15.98 2.47
CA VAL A 17 -17.04 15.30 2.14
C VAL A 17 -16.45 14.60 3.36
N PHE A 18 -16.47 15.23 4.53
CA PHE A 18 -15.86 14.75 5.77
C PHE A 18 -16.90 14.08 6.68
N ASN A 19 -17.41 12.95 6.20
CA ASN A 19 -18.33 12.08 6.92
C ASN A 19 -17.72 10.69 7.12
N TYR A 20 -18.46 9.82 7.80
CA TYR A 20 -18.01 8.47 8.13
C TYR A 20 -17.75 7.61 6.89
N GLU A 21 -18.60 7.69 5.86
CA GLU A 21 -18.47 6.90 4.63
C GLU A 21 -17.19 7.28 3.87
N SER A 22 -16.93 8.58 3.70
CA SER A 22 -15.67 9.06 3.10
C SER A 22 -14.44 8.69 3.93
N TRP A 23 -14.57 8.68 5.26
CA TRP A 23 -13.48 8.26 6.14
C TRP A 23 -13.19 6.77 5.98
N GLU A 24 -14.22 5.93 5.96
CA GLU A 24 -14.10 4.48 5.77
C GLU A 24 -13.48 4.16 4.40
N TRP A 25 -13.94 4.82 3.34
CA TRP A 25 -13.35 4.72 2.01
C TRP A 25 -11.87 5.14 2.00
N ALA A 26 -11.55 6.32 2.56
CA ALA A 26 -10.18 6.80 2.61
C ALA A 26 -9.27 5.88 3.42
N PHE A 27 -9.78 5.32 4.52
CA PHE A 27 -9.09 4.33 5.34
C PHE A 27 -8.80 3.05 4.53
N ALA A 28 -9.78 2.52 3.82
CA ALA A 28 -9.61 1.36 2.94
C ALA A 28 -8.58 1.62 1.82
N ILE A 29 -8.57 2.83 1.24
CA ILE A 29 -7.57 3.23 0.24
C ILE A 29 -6.15 3.23 0.84
N LEU A 30 -5.96 3.80 2.02
CA LEU A 30 -4.63 3.85 2.64
C LEU A 30 -4.08 2.44 2.92
N PHE A 31 -4.91 1.53 3.43
CA PHE A 31 -4.47 0.16 3.73
C PHE A 31 -4.18 -0.67 2.48
N SER A 32 -4.98 -0.50 1.43
CA SER A 32 -4.86 -1.31 0.21
C SER A 32 -3.87 -0.76 -0.82
N ARG A 33 -3.53 0.54 -0.78
CA ARG A 33 -2.76 1.21 -1.85
C ARG A 33 -1.54 2.01 -1.39
N ALA A 34 -1.39 2.33 -0.11
CA ALA A 34 -0.23 3.08 0.33
C ALA A 34 1.03 2.20 0.34
N VAL A 35 2.14 2.79 -0.10
CA VAL A 35 3.46 2.15 -0.10
C VAL A 35 4.26 2.69 1.06
N LEU A 36 4.77 1.78 1.89
CA LEU A 36 5.70 2.09 2.96
C LEU A 36 7.13 1.96 2.42
N PHE A 37 7.83 3.08 2.31
CA PHE A 37 9.21 3.10 1.84
C PHE A 37 10.19 2.82 2.97
N ASP A 38 11.13 1.92 2.72
CA ASP A 38 12.15 1.52 3.69
C ASP A 38 13.08 2.72 4.04
N PRO A 39 13.25 3.05 5.35
CA PRO A 39 14.18 4.07 5.82
C PRO A 39 15.65 3.72 5.55
N LEU A 40 16.00 2.47 5.24
CA LEU A 40 17.38 2.13 4.89
C LEU A 40 17.83 2.78 3.57
N SER A 41 16.88 3.22 2.74
CA SER A 41 17.17 3.88 1.46
C SER A 41 17.32 5.40 1.59
N PHE A 42 16.67 6.02 2.59
CA PHE A 42 16.80 7.44 2.94
C PHE A 42 16.47 7.62 4.41
N ASP A 43 17.14 8.55 5.11
CA ASP A 43 17.09 8.82 6.55
C ASP A 43 15.69 8.99 7.21
N ASP A 44 14.60 8.85 6.45
CA ASP A 44 13.21 8.90 6.86
C ASP A 44 12.38 7.70 6.32
N GLN A 45 11.55 7.13 7.20
CA GLN A 45 10.45 6.25 6.79
C GLN A 45 9.31 7.11 6.24
N GLU A 46 8.82 6.76 5.06
CA GLU A 46 7.80 7.55 4.36
C GLU A 46 6.67 6.62 3.91
N LEU A 47 5.42 7.06 4.09
CA LEU A 47 4.23 6.39 3.59
C LEU A 47 3.62 7.27 2.50
N GLY A 48 3.35 6.72 1.32
CA GLY A 48 2.82 7.50 0.21
C GLY A 48 1.86 6.72 -0.68
N LEU A 49 0.86 7.42 -1.22
CA LEU A 49 0.11 6.95 -2.37
C LEU A 49 0.90 7.30 -3.62
N VAL A 50 1.18 6.29 -4.45
CA VAL A 50 2.00 6.44 -5.66
C VAL A 50 1.12 6.20 -6.89
N PRO A 51 0.64 7.26 -7.56
CA PRO A 51 -0.16 7.10 -8.76
C PRO A 51 0.55 6.22 -9.80
N TYR A 52 -0.24 5.41 -10.51
CA TYR A 52 0.21 4.41 -11.49
C TYR A 52 0.86 3.17 -10.88
N ALA A 53 1.74 3.31 -9.89
CA ALA A 53 2.37 2.16 -9.26
C ALA A 53 1.35 1.35 -8.44
N ASP A 54 0.37 2.02 -7.84
CA ASP A 54 -0.74 1.41 -7.10
C ASP A 54 -1.76 0.65 -7.98
N LEU A 55 -1.61 0.68 -9.31
CA LEU A 55 -2.39 -0.14 -10.24
C LEU A 55 -1.79 -1.53 -10.43
N LEU A 56 -0.55 -1.77 -10.01
CA LEU A 56 0.11 -3.07 -10.12
C LEU A 56 -0.46 -4.04 -9.10
N ASN A 57 -0.95 -5.18 -9.59
CA ASN A 57 -1.49 -6.25 -8.74
C ASN A 57 -0.40 -7.09 -8.08
N HIS A 58 -0.75 -7.75 -6.98
CA HIS A 58 0.12 -8.67 -6.28
C HIS A 58 0.29 -10.02 -7.01
N ASN A 59 1.50 -10.56 -7.01
CA ASN A 59 1.76 -11.98 -7.27
C ASN A 59 2.83 -12.49 -6.27
N PRO A 60 2.59 -13.62 -5.56
CA PRO A 60 3.53 -14.13 -4.55
C PRO A 60 4.86 -14.63 -5.15
N PHE A 61 4.92 -14.85 -6.46
CA PHE A 61 6.12 -15.28 -7.18
C PHE A 61 6.83 -14.11 -7.90
N CYS A 62 6.31 -12.89 -7.77
CA CYS A 62 6.95 -11.69 -8.30
C CYS A 62 7.99 -11.17 -7.30
N SER A 63 9.14 -10.74 -7.81
CA SER A 63 10.19 -10.11 -6.99
C SER A 63 10.36 -8.62 -7.27
N ALA A 64 9.52 -8.03 -8.12
CA ALA A 64 9.50 -6.58 -8.34
C ALA A 64 8.79 -5.87 -7.18
N PHE A 65 9.46 -4.88 -6.58
CA PHE A 65 8.92 -4.05 -5.51
C PHE A 65 8.95 -2.56 -5.89
N ILE A 66 8.09 -1.78 -5.24
CA ILE A 66 8.04 -0.33 -5.42
C ILE A 66 9.09 0.29 -4.52
N GLU A 67 10.08 0.93 -5.13
CA GLU A 67 11.25 1.47 -4.45
C GLU A 67 11.34 2.98 -4.57
N ARG A 68 12.00 3.60 -3.61
CA ARG A 68 12.44 4.99 -3.70
C ARG A 68 13.90 5.00 -4.10
N GLN A 69 14.26 5.82 -5.08
CA GLN A 69 15.65 5.98 -5.55
C GLN A 69 16.07 7.43 -5.63
N LYS A 70 17.37 7.64 -5.42
CA LYS A 70 18.05 8.93 -5.61
C LYS A 70 19.14 8.76 -6.64
N ARG A 71 19.14 9.59 -7.67
CA ARG A 71 20.28 9.61 -8.61
C ARG A 71 21.46 10.31 -7.95
N MET A 72 22.65 9.73 -8.11
CA MET A 72 23.90 10.36 -7.72
C MET A 72 24.00 11.74 -8.39
N PHE A 73 24.39 12.76 -7.62
CA PHE A 73 24.46 14.17 -8.04
C PHE A 73 23.12 14.87 -8.36
N SER A 74 21.97 14.26 -8.05
CA SER A 74 20.66 14.91 -8.11
C SER A 74 20.06 15.08 -6.72
N LYS A 75 19.30 16.17 -6.54
CA LYS A 75 18.41 16.33 -5.38
C LYS A 75 17.05 15.65 -5.57
N ASN A 76 16.75 15.18 -6.79
CA ASN A 76 15.46 14.58 -7.11
C ASN A 76 15.38 13.17 -6.52
N LYS A 77 14.24 12.89 -5.89
CA LYS A 77 13.83 11.55 -5.46
C LYS A 77 12.85 11.01 -6.49
N PHE A 78 12.92 9.71 -6.76
CA PHE A 78 12.05 9.02 -7.70
C PHE A 78 11.44 7.80 -7.02
N VAL A 79 10.22 7.45 -7.41
CA VAL A 79 9.67 6.12 -7.14
C VAL A 79 9.82 5.30 -8.41
N VAL A 80 10.37 4.09 -8.27
CA VAL A 80 10.72 3.22 -9.39
C VAL A 80 10.23 1.80 -9.13
N VAL A 81 9.94 1.10 -10.22
CA VAL A 81 9.64 -0.34 -10.23
C VAL A 81 10.43 -0.93 -11.38
N TYR A 82 11.24 -1.95 -11.11
CA TYR A 82 11.97 -2.68 -12.14
C TYR A 82 11.27 -3.98 -12.44
N ALA A 83 11.22 -4.35 -13.72
CA ALA A 83 10.73 -5.66 -14.11
C ALA A 83 11.65 -6.74 -13.55
N ASP A 84 11.06 -7.73 -12.88
CA ASP A 84 11.74 -8.89 -12.31
C ASP A 84 12.03 -9.98 -13.37
N ARG A 85 11.30 -9.94 -14.48
CA ARG A 85 11.43 -10.86 -15.61
C ARG A 85 11.00 -10.21 -16.91
N ASN A 86 11.20 -10.94 -18.00
CA ASN A 86 10.62 -10.56 -19.29
C ASN A 86 9.10 -10.79 -19.27
N TYR A 87 8.36 -9.78 -19.71
CA TYR A 87 6.91 -9.83 -19.90
C TYR A 87 6.59 -9.89 -21.39
N ASN A 88 5.65 -10.75 -21.76
CA ASN A 88 5.14 -10.83 -23.11
C ASN A 88 4.20 -9.66 -23.40
N LYS A 89 3.97 -9.38 -24.70
CA LYS A 89 2.97 -8.40 -25.11
C LYS A 89 1.59 -8.81 -24.54
N MET A 90 0.89 -7.85 -23.94
CA MET A 90 -0.41 -8.04 -23.25
C MET A 90 -0.36 -8.88 -21.97
N GLU A 91 0.82 -9.28 -21.49
CA GLU A 91 0.95 -9.92 -20.19
C GLU A 91 0.80 -8.87 -19.07
N GLN A 92 0.03 -9.21 -18.03
CA GLN A 92 -0.10 -8.33 -16.87
C GLN A 92 1.24 -8.22 -16.14
N ILE A 93 1.61 -6.99 -15.78
CA ILE A 93 2.76 -6.71 -14.94
C ILE A 93 2.30 -6.75 -13.48
N TYR A 94 3.07 -7.44 -12.66
CA TYR A 94 2.78 -7.59 -11.23
C TYR A 94 3.85 -6.90 -10.38
N THR A 95 3.55 -6.74 -9.10
CA THR A 95 4.51 -6.40 -8.05
C THR A 95 4.26 -7.33 -6.85
N THR A 96 5.10 -7.25 -5.83
CA THR A 96 4.86 -7.92 -4.54
C THR A 96 4.37 -6.93 -3.49
N TYR A 97 3.34 -7.31 -2.73
CA TYR A 97 2.86 -6.57 -1.55
C TYR A 97 3.54 -7.09 -0.26
N GLY A 98 4.55 -7.95 -0.41
CA GLY A 98 5.22 -8.65 0.67
C GLY A 98 4.75 -10.09 0.84
N GLN A 99 5.44 -10.81 1.72
CA GLN A 99 5.10 -12.17 2.12
C GLN A 99 4.08 -12.07 3.25
N LYS A 100 2.83 -12.42 2.97
CA LYS A 100 1.68 -12.23 3.87
C LYS A 100 0.77 -13.44 3.85
N ALA A 101 0.10 -13.70 4.97
CA ALA A 101 -0.94 -14.71 5.05
C ALA A 101 -2.21 -14.29 4.28
N ASN A 102 -3.05 -15.25 3.91
CA ASN A 102 -4.33 -14.94 3.28
C ASN A 102 -5.29 -14.18 4.21
N SER A 103 -5.16 -14.36 5.53
CA SER A 103 -5.89 -13.56 6.53
C SER A 103 -5.54 -12.07 6.44
N GLU A 104 -4.26 -11.74 6.28
CA GLU A 104 -3.80 -10.37 6.05
C GLU A 104 -4.29 -9.83 4.70
N PHE A 105 -4.20 -10.62 3.62
CA PHE A 105 -4.69 -10.19 2.31
C PHE A 105 -6.19 -9.87 2.31
N ALA A 106 -6.98 -10.71 2.98
CA ALA A 106 -8.42 -10.51 3.08
C ALA A 106 -8.78 -9.20 3.82
N ILE A 107 -8.07 -8.92 4.92
CA ILE A 107 -8.34 -7.73 5.75
C ILE A 107 -7.80 -6.44 5.11
N LEU A 108 -6.57 -6.47 4.57
CA LEU A 108 -5.88 -5.27 4.12
C LEU A 108 -6.20 -4.89 2.67
N TYR A 109 -6.47 -5.89 1.81
CA TYR A 109 -6.61 -5.69 0.36
C TYR A 109 -7.92 -6.22 -0.22
N GLY A 110 -8.71 -6.98 0.55
CA GLY A 110 -10.02 -7.48 0.11
C GLY A 110 -9.96 -8.63 -0.90
N PHE A 111 -8.85 -9.38 -0.94
CA PHE A 111 -8.72 -10.59 -1.78
C PHE A 111 -7.89 -11.66 -1.06
N VAL A 112 -7.83 -12.88 -1.63
CA VAL A 112 -6.94 -13.96 -1.18
C VAL A 112 -6.15 -14.51 -2.36
N VAL A 113 -4.98 -15.09 -2.08
CA VAL A 113 -4.07 -15.63 -3.09
C VAL A 113 -4.22 -17.16 -3.16
N ASP A 114 -4.51 -17.68 -4.35
CA ASP A 114 -4.53 -19.13 -4.58
C ASP A 114 -3.12 -19.71 -4.39
N ARG A 115 -3.00 -20.82 -3.66
CA ARG A 115 -1.73 -21.51 -3.36
C ARG A 115 -0.64 -20.56 -2.85
N ASN A 116 -1.01 -19.66 -1.94
CA ASN A 116 -0.08 -18.74 -1.31
C ASN A 116 1.03 -19.51 -0.54
N PRO A 117 2.30 -19.43 -0.97
CA PRO A 117 3.40 -20.14 -0.30
C PRO A 117 3.74 -19.56 1.08
N TYR A 118 3.22 -18.38 1.41
CA TYR A 118 3.42 -17.69 2.68
C TYR A 118 2.17 -17.69 3.56
N ASP A 119 1.18 -18.55 3.26
CA ASP A 119 -0.02 -18.65 4.09
C ASP A 119 0.32 -19.17 5.50
N SER A 120 -0.30 -18.59 6.51
CA SER A 120 -0.02 -18.91 7.91
C SER A 120 -1.21 -18.59 8.81
N ILE A 121 -1.18 -19.12 10.03
CA ILE A 121 -2.15 -18.83 11.09
C ILE A 121 -1.42 -18.41 12.35
N ASP A 122 -1.99 -17.44 13.07
CA ASP A 122 -1.49 -17.05 14.39
C ASP A 122 -2.08 -17.94 15.48
N VAL A 123 -1.20 -18.45 16.36
CA VAL A 123 -1.61 -19.23 17.54
C VAL A 123 -1.23 -18.43 18.78
N THR A 124 -2.23 -17.86 19.46
CA THR A 124 -2.01 -17.15 20.72
C THR A 124 -1.93 -18.15 21.87
N VAL A 125 -0.82 -18.13 22.61
CA VAL A 125 -0.62 -18.90 23.84
C VAL A 125 -0.64 -17.93 25.02
N ALA A 126 -1.44 -18.22 26.04
CA ALA A 126 -1.48 -17.47 27.29
C ALA A 126 -1.21 -18.42 28.47
N LEU A 127 -0.46 -17.95 29.45
CA LEU A 127 -0.13 -18.64 30.71
C LEU A 127 -1.07 -18.20 31.83
#